data_AF-A0A1Z8QGY3-F1
#
_entry.id   AF-A0A1Z8QGY3-F1
#
_cell.length_a   1.000
_cell.length_b   1.000
_cell.length_c   1.000
_cell.angle_alpha   90.00
_cell.angle_beta   90.00
_cell.angle_gamma   90.00
#
_symmetry.space_group_name_H-M   'P 1'
#
loop_
_entity.id
_entity.type
_entity.pdbx_description
1 polymer ?
#
loop_
_entity_poly.entity_id
_entity_poly.type
_entity_poly.pdbx_seq_one_letter_code
_entity_poly.pdbx_strand_id
1 'polypeptide(L)'
;MFDFIKNPVSQIDTWIIGNWKMNGSLLFNEDYLEELLAKIEVMKFDPSSFCGLAIPNVYLFQFSNRLLDRNIHLGAQEISSEDEDGPFTGDISAKMINEFDCSFVVIGHSERRNKYKESEIDLVNKAKVSLKNNIIPIICVGESVKDRDQGNANIVVRTQVKQFTMGLKSEDLSNCVFAYEPLWAIGTGKSAEPEDAETMHRIIRSEFSEVLGVDPAEKIKILYGGSVKSSNVEQYFLQPGVDGALVGGASLNASEFCKIIDKSIRTTQNK
;
A
#
# COMPACT_ATOMS: atom_id res chain seq x y z
N MET A 1 9.99 -23.45 2.03
CA MET A 1 9.95 -22.23 2.85
C MET A 1 10.73 -21.20 2.05
N PHE A 2 10.01 -20.42 1.23
CA PHE A 2 10.62 -19.41 0.38
C PHE A 2 10.94 -18.20 1.26
N ASP A 3 12.19 -17.75 1.26
CA ASP A 3 12.60 -16.49 1.89
C ASP A 3 11.83 -15.36 1.21
N PHE A 4 10.72 -14.95 1.82
CA PHE A 4 9.90 -13.88 1.28
C PHE A 4 10.47 -12.54 1.74
N ILE A 5 10.68 -11.69 0.74
CA ILE A 5 11.46 -10.46 0.76
C ILE A 5 12.99 -10.73 0.66
N LYS A 6 13.54 -10.67 -0.57
CA LYS A 6 14.99 -10.68 -0.77
C LYS A 6 15.71 -9.56 0.00
N ASN A 7 15.01 -8.44 0.26
CA ASN A 7 15.52 -7.22 0.89
C ASN A 7 14.52 -6.63 1.91
N PRO A 8 14.82 -6.54 3.22
CA PRO A 8 13.93 -5.96 4.23
C PRO A 8 13.16 -4.71 3.75
N VAL A 9 11.92 -4.49 4.23
CA VAL A 9 11.09 -3.33 3.82
C VAL A 9 11.86 -2.00 3.83
N SER A 10 12.72 -1.81 4.84
CA SER A 10 13.59 -0.63 4.97
C SER A 10 14.59 -0.41 3.82
N GLN A 11 15.00 -1.46 3.11
CA GLN A 11 15.94 -1.43 1.98
C GLN A 11 15.27 -1.24 0.61
N ILE A 12 13.94 -1.18 0.58
CA ILE A 12 13.20 -0.87 -0.65
C ILE A 12 13.05 0.65 -0.77
N ASP A 13 13.56 1.24 -1.83
CA ASP A 13 13.54 2.68 -2.05
C ASP A 13 12.27 3.14 -2.79
N THR A 14 11.67 2.27 -3.59
CA THR A 14 10.49 2.61 -4.41
C THR A 14 9.36 1.60 -4.23
N TRP A 15 8.21 2.08 -3.78
CA TRP A 15 7.00 1.28 -3.63
C TRP A 15 5.89 1.72 -4.61
N ILE A 16 5.39 0.80 -5.43
CA ILE A 16 4.27 1.07 -6.35
C ILE A 16 3.21 -0.01 -6.23
N ILE A 17 2.08 0.34 -5.65
CA ILE A 17 1.02 -0.61 -5.35
C ILE A 17 -0.24 -0.21 -6.10
N GLY A 18 -0.71 -1.06 -7.01
CA GLY A 18 -2.00 -0.89 -7.67
C GLY A 18 -3.12 -1.48 -6.83
N ASN A 19 -4.00 -0.67 -6.27
CA ASN A 19 -5.21 -1.12 -5.60
C ASN A 19 -6.38 -1.10 -6.59
N TRP A 20 -6.78 -2.28 -7.06
CA TRP A 20 -7.87 -2.43 -8.02
C TRP A 20 -9.24 -2.12 -7.43
N LYS A 21 -9.35 -2.10 -6.09
CA LYS A 21 -10.64 -2.03 -5.39
C LYS A 21 -11.58 -3.13 -5.92
N MET A 22 -12.88 -2.87 -5.95
CA MET A 22 -13.88 -3.81 -6.45
C MET A 22 -13.99 -3.81 -7.99
N ASN A 23 -12.89 -4.07 -8.70
CA ASN A 23 -12.84 -4.19 -10.16
C ASN A 23 -12.16 -5.49 -10.59
N GLY A 24 -12.61 -6.02 -11.73
CA GLY A 24 -12.08 -7.25 -12.33
C GLY A 24 -13.18 -8.14 -12.89
N SER A 25 -12.79 -9.00 -13.84
CA SER A 25 -13.59 -10.12 -14.34
C SER A 25 -12.62 -11.14 -14.94
N LEU A 26 -13.01 -12.40 -15.10
CA LEU A 26 -12.08 -13.42 -15.60
C LEU A 26 -11.40 -13.03 -16.92
N LEU A 27 -12.17 -12.46 -17.86
CA LEU A 27 -11.66 -12.00 -19.16
C LEU A 27 -10.80 -10.73 -19.02
N PHE A 28 -11.28 -9.72 -18.30
CA PHE A 28 -10.52 -8.49 -18.07
C PHE A 28 -9.17 -8.77 -17.40
N ASN A 29 -9.15 -9.68 -16.43
CA ASN A 29 -7.95 -10.06 -15.70
C ASN A 29 -6.95 -10.78 -16.62
N GLU A 30 -7.45 -11.64 -17.53
CA GLU A 30 -6.63 -12.33 -18.52
C GLU A 30 -5.96 -11.33 -19.47
N ASP A 31 -6.76 -10.44 -20.09
CA ASP A 31 -6.27 -9.40 -21.00
C ASP A 31 -5.25 -8.48 -20.30
N TYR A 32 -5.53 -8.09 -19.06
CA TYR A 32 -4.62 -7.27 -18.25
C TYR A 32 -3.30 -7.99 -18.00
N LEU A 33 -3.33 -9.26 -17.60
CA LEU A 33 -2.14 -10.04 -17.29
C LEU A 33 -1.27 -10.27 -18.52
N GLU A 34 -1.87 -10.57 -19.67
CA GLU A 34 -1.12 -10.69 -20.93
C GLU A 34 -0.37 -9.40 -21.25
N GLU A 35 -1.06 -8.25 -21.17
CA GLU A 35 -0.44 -6.96 -21.43
C GLU A 35 0.64 -6.60 -20.39
N LEU A 36 0.36 -6.83 -19.10
CA LEU A 36 1.31 -6.59 -18.01
C LEU A 36 2.59 -7.40 -18.21
N LEU A 37 2.45 -8.71 -18.41
CA LEU A 37 3.59 -9.63 -18.55
C LEU A 37 4.50 -9.24 -19.72
N ALA A 38 3.92 -8.91 -20.87
CA ALA A 38 4.67 -8.46 -22.04
C ALA A 38 5.45 -7.16 -21.78
N LYS A 39 4.91 -6.24 -20.97
CA LYS A 39 5.56 -4.96 -20.64
C LYS A 39 6.66 -5.13 -19.60
N ILE A 40 6.44 -5.92 -18.57
CA ILE A 40 7.43 -6.08 -17.50
C ILE A 40 8.63 -6.91 -17.94
N GLU A 41 8.49 -7.77 -18.95
CA GLU A 41 9.60 -8.56 -19.53
C GLU A 41 10.71 -7.68 -20.11
N VAL A 42 10.35 -6.54 -20.70
CA VAL A 42 11.29 -5.59 -21.31
C VAL A 42 11.61 -4.39 -20.40
N MET A 43 10.95 -4.30 -19.24
CA MET A 43 11.16 -3.22 -18.27
C MET A 43 12.40 -3.48 -17.42
N LYS A 44 13.14 -2.42 -17.12
CA LYS A 44 14.28 -2.48 -16.19
C LYS A 44 13.79 -2.17 -14.78
N PHE A 45 13.73 -3.19 -13.94
CA PHE A 45 13.44 -3.04 -12.53
C PHE A 45 14.72 -2.78 -11.74
N ASP A 46 14.61 -1.92 -10.73
CA ASP A 46 15.65 -1.75 -9.73
C ASP A 46 15.49 -2.82 -8.63
N PRO A 47 16.56 -3.48 -8.15
CA PRO A 47 16.48 -4.43 -7.03
C PRO A 47 15.90 -3.84 -5.72
N SER A 48 15.92 -2.52 -5.53
CA SER A 48 15.29 -1.81 -4.42
C SER A 48 13.88 -1.29 -4.76
N SER A 49 13.25 -1.77 -5.83
CA SER A 49 11.85 -1.50 -6.14
C SER A 49 10.93 -2.64 -5.70
N PHE A 50 9.78 -2.29 -5.11
CA PHE A 50 8.69 -3.19 -4.79
C PHE A 50 7.44 -2.73 -5.51
N CYS A 51 7.04 -3.48 -6.53
CA CYS A 51 5.85 -3.19 -7.34
C CYS A 51 4.83 -4.30 -7.14
N GLY A 52 3.55 -3.99 -6.98
CA GLY A 52 2.54 -5.01 -6.73
C GLY A 52 1.11 -4.61 -7.02
N LEU A 53 0.22 -5.59 -7.04
CA LEU A 53 -1.21 -5.44 -7.30
C LEU A 53 -2.02 -6.02 -6.15
N ALA A 54 -2.82 -5.17 -5.49
CA ALA A 54 -3.87 -5.59 -4.57
C ALA A 54 -5.17 -5.77 -5.35
N ILE A 55 -5.61 -7.01 -5.53
CA ILE A 55 -6.79 -7.37 -6.33
C ILE A 55 -7.91 -7.96 -5.46
N PRO A 56 -9.18 -8.00 -5.93
CA PRO A 56 -10.23 -8.69 -5.21
C PRO A 56 -9.85 -10.15 -4.93
N ASN A 57 -10.04 -10.60 -3.69
CA ASN A 57 -9.54 -11.90 -3.24
C ASN A 57 -10.09 -13.08 -4.08
N VAL A 58 -11.28 -12.93 -4.68
CA VAL A 58 -11.89 -13.91 -5.59
C VAL A 58 -11.08 -14.18 -6.87
N TYR A 59 -10.11 -13.32 -7.20
CA TYR A 59 -9.28 -13.42 -8.41
C TYR A 59 -7.82 -13.77 -8.12
N LEU A 60 -7.39 -13.96 -6.86
CA LEU A 60 -5.99 -14.24 -6.49
C LEU A 60 -5.40 -15.42 -7.27
N PHE A 61 -6.19 -16.49 -7.44
CA PHE A 61 -5.75 -17.68 -8.16
C PHE A 61 -5.40 -17.44 -9.64
N GLN A 62 -6.04 -16.48 -10.33
CA GLN A 62 -5.68 -16.16 -11.71
C GLN A 62 -4.30 -15.52 -11.84
N PHE A 63 -3.81 -14.89 -10.76
CA PHE A 63 -2.57 -14.12 -10.75
C PHE A 63 -1.40 -14.90 -10.15
N SER A 64 -1.62 -15.70 -9.10
CA SER A 64 -0.53 -16.30 -8.30
C SER A 64 0.55 -16.99 -9.13
N ASN A 65 0.17 -17.99 -9.93
CA ASN A 65 1.12 -18.75 -10.75
C ASN A 65 1.75 -17.92 -11.89
N ARG A 66 1.07 -16.87 -12.35
CA ARG A 66 1.53 -16.04 -13.47
C ARG A 66 2.49 -14.95 -13.04
N LEU A 67 2.41 -14.51 -11.79
CA LEU A 67 3.30 -13.53 -11.18
C LEU A 67 4.46 -14.16 -10.40
N LEU A 68 4.45 -15.48 -10.21
CA LEU A 68 5.55 -16.20 -9.57
C LEU A 68 6.88 -15.91 -10.27
N ASP A 69 7.91 -15.60 -9.47
CA ASP A 69 9.25 -15.22 -9.96
C ASP A 69 9.25 -14.05 -10.97
N ARG A 70 8.32 -13.09 -10.79
CA ARG A 70 8.28 -11.82 -11.53
C ARG A 70 8.51 -10.63 -10.60
N ASN A 71 8.78 -9.46 -11.19
CA ASN A 71 9.01 -8.21 -10.45
C ASN A 71 7.71 -7.52 -9.99
N ILE A 72 6.56 -8.21 -10.10
CA ILE A 72 5.25 -7.71 -9.66
C ILE A 72 4.72 -8.67 -8.60
N HIS A 73 4.59 -8.17 -7.37
CA HIS A 73 4.06 -8.89 -6.23
C HIS A 73 2.52 -8.92 -6.25
N LEU A 74 1.95 -10.03 -5.79
CA LEU A 74 0.51 -10.14 -5.56
C LEU A 74 0.18 -9.72 -4.14
N GLY A 75 -0.94 -9.03 -3.96
CA GLY A 75 -1.45 -8.68 -2.64
C GLY A 75 -2.96 -8.77 -2.56
N ALA A 76 -3.44 -8.79 -1.32
CA ALA A 76 -4.87 -8.78 -1.01
C ALA A 76 -5.33 -7.36 -0.65
N GLN A 77 -6.63 -7.11 -0.78
CA GLN A 77 -7.24 -5.83 -0.41
C GLN A 77 -7.77 -5.79 1.02
N GLU A 78 -7.85 -6.96 1.67
CA GLU A 78 -8.36 -7.13 3.04
C GLU A 78 -8.08 -8.56 3.54
N ILE A 79 -7.95 -8.70 4.87
CA ILE A 79 -8.00 -9.96 5.63
C ILE A 79 -8.80 -9.82 6.94
N SER A 80 -9.17 -10.94 7.55
CA SER A 80 -9.72 -10.96 8.91
C SER A 80 -8.68 -10.52 9.95
N SER A 81 -9.15 -9.98 11.07
CA SER A 81 -8.34 -9.79 12.29
C SER A 81 -8.07 -11.10 13.03
N GLU A 82 -8.77 -12.17 12.65
CA GLU A 82 -8.66 -13.49 13.24
C GLU A 82 -7.57 -14.31 12.53
N ASP A 83 -6.68 -14.91 13.30
CA ASP A 83 -5.58 -15.72 12.78
C ASP A 83 -5.90 -17.21 12.67
N GLU A 84 -6.86 -17.68 13.47
CA GLU A 84 -7.26 -19.09 13.50
C GLU A 84 -8.51 -19.34 12.66
N ASP A 85 -8.61 -20.54 12.11
CA ASP A 85 -9.81 -20.99 11.42
C ASP A 85 -10.98 -21.01 12.40
N GLY A 86 -12.15 -20.51 11.95
CA GLY A 86 -13.27 -20.33 12.85
C GLY A 86 -14.57 -19.93 12.15
N PRO A 87 -15.63 -19.67 12.93
CA PRO A 87 -16.97 -19.39 12.43
C PRO A 87 -17.13 -17.95 11.90
N PHE A 88 -16.20 -17.49 11.06
CA PHE A 88 -16.15 -16.14 10.48
C PHE A 88 -16.67 -16.19 9.03
N THR A 89 -17.97 -16.44 8.87
CA THR A 89 -18.55 -16.66 7.52
C THR A 89 -18.37 -15.42 6.64
N GLY A 90 -17.64 -15.58 5.53
CA GLY A 90 -17.37 -14.51 4.55
C GLY A 90 -16.04 -13.80 4.74
N ASP A 91 -15.34 -14.05 5.85
CA ASP A 91 -14.00 -13.54 6.11
C ASP A 91 -12.94 -14.35 5.36
N ILE A 92 -11.78 -13.73 5.16
CA ILE A 92 -10.62 -14.32 4.49
C ILE A 92 -9.42 -14.15 5.41
N SER A 93 -8.82 -15.24 5.87
CA SER A 93 -7.68 -15.17 6.79
C SER A 93 -6.37 -14.85 6.04
N ALA A 94 -5.36 -14.39 6.79
CA ALA A 94 -4.01 -14.23 6.26
C ALA A 94 -3.43 -15.54 5.72
N LYS A 95 -3.71 -16.67 6.39
CA LYS A 95 -3.29 -18.02 5.95
C LYS A 95 -3.86 -18.35 4.57
N MET A 96 -5.13 -18.04 4.31
CA MET A 96 -5.78 -18.31 3.01
C MET A 96 -5.14 -17.51 1.87
N ILE A 97 -4.83 -16.23 2.06
CA ILE A 97 -4.18 -15.45 0.98
C ILE A 97 -2.72 -15.85 0.76
N ASN A 98 -2.06 -16.38 1.80
CA ASN A 98 -0.69 -16.87 1.70
C ASN A 98 -0.58 -18.12 0.80
N GLU A 99 -1.64 -18.91 0.63
CA GLU A 99 -1.69 -20.00 -0.35
C GLU A 99 -1.53 -19.53 -1.81
N PHE A 100 -1.70 -18.23 -2.06
CA PHE A 100 -1.52 -17.61 -3.37
C PHE A 100 -0.22 -16.79 -3.48
N ASP A 101 0.72 -16.99 -2.54
CA ASP A 101 2.00 -16.24 -2.45
C ASP A 101 1.80 -14.72 -2.35
N CYS A 102 0.70 -14.28 -1.72
CA CYS A 102 0.47 -12.86 -1.46
C CYS A 102 1.56 -12.30 -0.55
N SER A 103 2.26 -11.27 -1.02
CA SER A 103 3.39 -10.66 -0.29
C SER A 103 2.95 -9.54 0.64
N PHE A 104 1.78 -8.95 0.39
CA PHE A 104 1.28 -7.79 1.12
C PHE A 104 -0.26 -7.76 1.18
N VAL A 105 -0.79 -6.96 2.09
CA VAL A 105 -2.23 -6.71 2.20
C VAL A 105 -2.52 -5.26 2.54
N VAL A 106 -3.53 -4.68 1.92
CA VAL A 106 -4.03 -3.33 2.27
C VAL A 106 -4.92 -3.42 3.52
N ILE A 107 -4.68 -2.56 4.51
CA ILE A 107 -5.40 -2.54 5.79
C ILE A 107 -5.93 -1.14 6.06
N GLY A 108 -7.20 -1.03 6.46
CA GLY A 108 -7.78 0.23 6.91
C GLY A 108 -7.91 1.27 5.81
N HIS A 109 -8.07 0.84 4.56
CA HIS A 109 -8.37 1.72 3.44
C HIS A 109 -9.60 2.59 3.76
N SER A 110 -9.56 3.85 3.36
CA SER A 110 -10.60 4.86 3.63
C SER A 110 -12.03 4.38 3.34
N GLU A 111 -12.23 3.70 2.21
CA GLU A 111 -13.52 3.10 1.84
C GLU A 111 -14.04 2.13 2.89
N ARG A 112 -13.14 1.37 3.54
CA ARG A 112 -13.51 0.39 4.56
C ARG A 112 -13.78 1.02 5.91
N ARG A 113 -12.90 1.94 6.37
CA ARG A 113 -13.14 2.75 7.57
C ARG A 113 -14.50 3.47 7.48
N ASN A 114 -14.81 4.05 6.32
CA ASN A 114 -16.03 4.82 6.14
C ASN A 114 -17.30 3.96 6.02
N LYS A 115 -17.25 2.88 5.23
CA LYS A 115 -18.42 2.04 4.94
C LYS A 115 -18.67 0.95 5.97
N TYR A 116 -17.61 0.28 6.42
CA TYR A 116 -17.68 -0.89 7.30
C TYR A 116 -17.32 -0.58 8.74
N LYS A 117 -16.93 0.67 9.05
CA LYS A 117 -16.67 1.15 10.42
C LYS A 117 -15.63 0.32 11.16
N GLU A 118 -14.59 -0.09 10.45
CA GLU A 118 -13.49 -0.87 11.03
C GLU A 118 -12.88 -0.12 12.22
N SER A 119 -12.78 -0.81 13.36
CA SER A 119 -12.25 -0.21 14.58
C SER A 119 -10.73 -0.19 14.54
N GLU A 120 -10.09 0.75 15.23
CA GLU A 120 -8.63 0.82 15.30
C GLU A 120 -8.03 -0.46 15.92
N ILE A 121 -8.75 -1.10 16.84
CA ILE A 121 -8.34 -2.38 17.44
C ILE A 121 -8.28 -3.47 16.37
N ASP A 122 -9.31 -3.58 15.52
CA ASP A 122 -9.35 -4.56 14.44
C ASP A 122 -8.22 -4.32 13.45
N LEU A 123 -7.95 -3.07 13.09
CA LEU A 123 -6.89 -2.73 12.14
C LEU A 123 -5.49 -3.05 12.69
N VAL A 124 -5.23 -2.78 13.97
CA VAL A 124 -3.99 -3.19 14.63
C VAL A 124 -3.87 -4.72 14.66
N ASN A 125 -4.96 -5.43 14.95
CA ASN A 125 -4.95 -6.89 14.96
C ASN A 125 -4.70 -7.47 13.56
N LYS A 126 -5.32 -6.93 12.51
CA LYS A 126 -5.04 -7.31 11.12
C LYS A 126 -3.57 -7.11 10.77
N ALA A 127 -2.95 -6.00 11.19
CA ALA A 127 -1.52 -5.77 10.96
C ALA A 127 -0.66 -6.86 11.66
N LYS A 128 -0.98 -7.21 12.91
CA LYS A 128 -0.30 -8.30 13.64
C LYS A 128 -0.45 -9.65 12.96
N VAL A 129 -1.67 -9.99 12.54
CA VAL A 129 -1.95 -11.26 11.87
C VAL A 129 -1.25 -11.33 10.51
N SER A 130 -1.19 -10.22 9.78
CA SER A 130 -0.42 -10.12 8.52
C SER A 130 1.05 -10.44 8.77
N LEU A 131 1.68 -9.73 9.71
CA LEU A 131 3.10 -9.90 10.03
C LEU A 131 3.41 -11.31 10.53
N LYS A 132 2.56 -11.90 11.39
CA LYS A 132 2.71 -13.28 11.87
C LYS A 132 2.72 -14.29 10.72
N ASN A 133 2.00 -14.00 9.64
CA ASN A 133 1.92 -14.84 8.44
C ASN A 133 2.89 -14.39 7.33
N ASN A 134 3.89 -13.54 7.65
CA ASN A 134 4.90 -13.01 6.72
C ASN A 134 4.31 -12.20 5.55
N ILE A 135 3.19 -11.52 5.78
CA ILE A 135 2.53 -10.64 4.82
C ILE A 135 2.73 -9.21 5.27
N ILE A 136 3.22 -8.35 4.37
CA ILE A 136 3.50 -6.94 4.65
C ILE A 136 2.18 -6.16 4.75
N PRO A 137 1.83 -5.57 5.91
CA PRO A 137 0.65 -4.71 5.98
C PRO A 137 0.95 -3.34 5.37
N ILE A 138 0.10 -2.93 4.42
CA ILE A 138 0.03 -1.57 3.89
C ILE A 138 -1.13 -0.86 4.59
N ILE A 139 -0.80 -0.08 5.61
CA ILE A 139 -1.75 0.53 6.54
C ILE A 139 -2.14 1.91 6.04
N CYS A 140 -3.42 2.08 5.70
CA CYS A 140 -3.92 3.35 5.24
C CYS A 140 -4.35 4.27 6.40
N VAL A 141 -3.97 5.54 6.28
CA VAL A 141 -4.33 6.64 7.19
C VAL A 141 -4.69 7.88 6.38
N GLY A 142 -5.58 8.72 6.89
CA GLY A 142 -6.06 9.87 6.14
C GLY A 142 -7.21 10.60 6.83
N GLU A 143 -7.39 11.86 6.47
CA GLU A 143 -8.42 12.73 7.00
C GLU A 143 -9.54 12.99 5.98
N SER A 144 -10.76 13.24 6.46
CA SER A 144 -11.87 13.64 5.60
C SER A 144 -11.79 15.12 5.18
N VAL A 145 -12.58 15.52 4.17
CA VAL A 145 -12.78 16.95 3.82
C VAL A 145 -13.15 17.78 5.04
N LYS A 146 -14.07 17.27 5.86
CA LYS A 146 -14.55 17.97 7.06
C LYS A 146 -13.42 18.19 8.06
N ASP A 147 -12.57 17.19 8.28
CA ASP A 147 -11.44 17.32 9.21
C ASP A 147 -10.41 18.33 8.68
N ARG A 148 -10.15 18.32 7.37
CA ARG A 148 -9.24 19.26 6.70
C ARG A 148 -9.76 20.70 6.81
N ASP A 149 -11.01 20.94 6.46
CA ASP A 149 -11.64 22.27 6.51
C ASP A 149 -11.70 22.85 7.93
N GLN A 150 -11.72 21.99 8.94
CA GLN A 150 -11.68 22.37 10.36
C GLN A 150 -10.25 22.54 10.91
N GLY A 151 -9.21 22.35 10.10
CA GLY A 151 -7.82 22.41 10.55
C GLY A 151 -7.36 21.20 11.36
N ASN A 152 -8.12 20.10 11.36
CA ASN A 152 -7.89 18.91 12.18
C ASN A 152 -7.08 17.81 11.46
N ALA A 153 -6.68 18.02 10.20
CA ALA A 153 -5.97 17.00 9.39
C ALA A 153 -4.80 16.35 10.13
N ASN A 154 -3.93 17.17 10.71
CA ASN A 154 -2.77 16.72 11.48
C ASN A 154 -3.18 15.87 12.69
N ILE A 155 -4.17 16.33 13.46
CA ILE A 155 -4.65 15.64 14.66
C ILE A 155 -5.21 14.26 14.32
N VAL A 156 -6.02 14.18 13.26
CA VAL A 156 -6.64 12.93 12.80
C VAL A 156 -5.59 11.92 12.37
N VAL A 157 -4.66 12.33 11.49
CA VAL A 157 -3.63 11.42 10.96
C VAL A 157 -2.66 10.98 12.05
N ARG A 158 -2.20 11.88 12.93
CA ARG A 158 -1.37 11.51 14.09
C ARG A 158 -2.07 10.50 14.98
N THR A 159 -3.36 10.73 15.28
CA THR A 159 -4.14 9.82 16.13
C THR A 159 -4.25 8.43 15.52
N GLN A 160 -4.47 8.32 14.21
CA GLN A 160 -4.53 7.03 13.51
C GLN A 160 -3.18 6.31 13.54
N VAL A 161 -2.08 6.99 13.21
CA VAL A 161 -0.72 6.41 13.25
C VAL A 161 -0.36 5.94 14.66
N LYS A 162 -0.71 6.74 15.69
CA LYS A 162 -0.43 6.45 17.08
C LYS A 162 -1.06 5.14 17.57
N GLN A 163 -2.22 4.74 17.03
CA GLN A 163 -2.81 3.44 17.40
C GLN A 163 -1.89 2.28 17.01
N PHE A 164 -1.25 2.36 15.85
CA PHE A 164 -0.29 1.34 15.40
C PHE A 164 1.01 1.40 16.19
N THR A 165 1.54 2.59 16.50
CA THR A 165 2.77 2.70 17.30
C THR A 165 2.59 2.23 18.75
N MET A 166 1.38 2.33 19.31
CA MET A 166 1.05 1.76 20.62
C MET A 166 0.72 0.27 20.56
N GLY A 167 0.18 -0.19 19.43
CA GLY A 167 -0.32 -1.55 19.25
C GLY A 167 0.72 -2.57 18.78
N LEU A 168 1.77 -2.12 18.08
CA LEU A 168 2.82 -2.95 17.48
C LEU A 168 4.17 -2.76 18.20
N LYS A 169 5.03 -3.76 18.13
CA LYS A 169 6.42 -3.63 18.61
C LYS A 169 7.23 -2.79 17.63
N SER A 170 8.31 -2.16 18.11
CA SER A 170 9.22 -1.38 17.27
C SER A 170 9.77 -2.16 16.08
N GLU A 171 10.10 -3.44 16.28
CA GLU A 171 10.58 -4.34 15.22
C GLU A 171 9.50 -4.60 14.15
N ASP A 172 8.26 -4.82 14.59
CA ASP A 172 7.10 -5.04 13.72
C ASP A 172 6.79 -3.80 12.85
N LEU A 173 6.90 -2.60 13.44
CA LEU A 173 6.67 -1.34 12.71
C LEU A 173 7.60 -1.17 11.50
N SER A 174 8.84 -1.65 11.60
CA SER A 174 9.80 -1.57 10.49
C SER A 174 9.46 -2.48 9.30
N ASN A 175 8.54 -3.43 9.51
CA ASN A 175 8.02 -4.34 8.48
C ASN A 175 6.63 -3.91 7.98
N CYS A 176 6.11 -2.77 8.43
CA CYS A 176 4.89 -2.16 7.93
C CYS A 176 5.19 -1.10 6.87
N VAL A 177 4.23 -0.88 5.98
CA VAL A 177 4.20 0.26 5.07
C VAL A 177 2.95 1.09 5.39
N PHE A 178 3.06 2.41 5.36
CA PHE A 178 1.93 3.30 5.60
C PHE A 178 1.53 3.99 4.30
N ALA A 179 0.24 4.20 4.07
CA ALA A 179 -0.28 4.93 2.92
C ALA A 179 -1.12 6.11 3.38
N TYR A 180 -0.70 7.32 3.03
CA TYR A 180 -1.45 8.54 3.31
C TYR A 180 -2.51 8.78 2.23
N GLU A 181 -3.78 8.73 2.61
CA GLU A 181 -4.92 9.00 1.74
C GLU A 181 -5.48 10.41 1.99
N PRO A 182 -5.30 11.38 1.07
CA PRO A 182 -6.00 12.66 1.14
C PRO A 182 -7.45 12.48 0.67
N LEU A 183 -8.36 11.95 1.51
CA LEU A 183 -9.75 11.63 1.10
C LEU A 183 -10.48 12.85 0.53
N TRP A 184 -10.06 14.05 0.92
CA TRP A 184 -10.60 15.30 0.41
C TRP A 184 -10.32 15.56 -1.07
N ALA A 185 -9.30 14.91 -1.64
CA ALA A 185 -8.97 14.97 -3.07
C ALA A 185 -9.44 13.71 -3.84
N ILE A 186 -9.60 12.57 -3.17
CA ILE A 186 -9.94 11.29 -3.81
C ILE A 186 -11.31 11.36 -4.51
N GLY A 187 -11.37 10.89 -5.77
CA GLY A 187 -12.62 10.78 -6.53
C GLY A 187 -13.16 12.10 -7.10
N THR A 188 -12.50 13.23 -6.85
CA THR A 188 -12.92 14.55 -7.34
C THR A 188 -12.30 14.93 -8.70
N GLY A 189 -11.36 14.13 -9.18
CA GLY A 189 -10.53 14.45 -10.35
C GLY A 189 -9.43 15.48 -10.08
N LYS A 190 -9.40 16.07 -8.88
CA LYS A 190 -8.30 16.89 -8.38
C LYS A 190 -7.32 16.01 -7.60
N SER A 191 -6.03 16.32 -7.69
CA SER A 191 -5.01 15.67 -6.87
C SER A 191 -4.57 16.66 -5.79
N ALA A 192 -4.15 16.18 -4.62
CA ALA A 192 -3.50 17.06 -3.65
C ALA A 192 -2.20 17.59 -4.27
N GLU A 193 -1.80 18.81 -3.95
CA GLU A 193 -0.52 19.32 -4.47
C GLU A 193 0.64 18.51 -3.86
N PRO A 194 1.79 18.39 -4.55
CA PRO A 194 2.93 17.65 -4.03
C PRO A 194 3.35 18.08 -2.61
N GLU A 195 3.27 19.37 -2.30
CA GLU A 195 3.61 19.95 -1.00
C GLU A 195 2.63 19.51 0.12
N ASP A 196 1.36 19.24 -0.23
CA ASP A 196 0.40 18.66 0.72
C ASP A 196 0.81 17.23 1.09
N ALA A 197 1.27 16.45 0.11
CA ALA A 197 1.76 15.09 0.33
C ALA A 197 3.01 15.10 1.21
N GLU A 198 4.01 15.95 0.89
CA GLU A 198 5.22 16.11 1.69
C GLU A 198 4.88 16.46 3.15
N THR A 199 3.99 17.44 3.35
CA THR A 199 3.61 17.92 4.68
C THR A 199 3.02 16.79 5.53
N MET A 200 2.11 15.99 4.97
CA MET A 200 1.45 14.92 5.69
C MET A 200 2.38 13.71 5.91
N HIS A 201 3.27 13.41 4.95
CA HIS A 201 4.30 12.39 5.13
C HIS A 201 5.27 12.76 6.26
N ARG A 202 5.68 14.03 6.36
CA ARG A 202 6.51 14.52 7.47
C ARG A 202 5.79 14.39 8.82
N ILE A 203 4.49 14.67 8.87
CA ILE A 203 3.67 14.49 10.09
C ILE A 203 3.65 13.02 10.51
N ILE A 204 3.37 12.10 9.58
CA ILE A 204 3.36 10.66 9.83
C ILE A 204 4.74 10.20 10.34
N ARG A 205 5.82 10.63 9.69
CA ARG A 205 7.21 10.29 10.09
C ARG A 205 7.57 10.83 11.47
N SER A 206 7.03 11.99 11.87
CA SER A 206 7.25 12.54 13.19
C SER A 206 6.65 11.69 14.31
N GLU A 207 5.50 11.04 14.09
CA GLU A 207 4.93 10.09 15.06
C GLU A 207 5.85 8.89 15.29
N PHE A 208 6.46 8.35 14.22
CA PHE A 208 7.44 7.29 14.36
C PHE A 208 8.71 7.76 15.04
N SER A 209 9.13 9.00 14.79
CA SER A 209 10.33 9.57 15.43
C SER A 209 10.16 9.69 16.95
N GLU A 210 8.95 10.00 17.43
CA GLU A 210 8.64 10.09 18.86
C GLU A 210 8.77 8.76 19.59
N VAL A 211 8.47 7.63 18.91
CA VAL A 211 8.48 6.30 19.54
C VAL A 211 9.71 5.44 19.21
N LEU A 212 10.32 5.62 18.04
CA LEU A 212 11.46 4.83 17.56
C LEU A 212 12.80 5.60 17.59
N GLY A 213 12.75 6.93 17.71
CA GLY A 213 13.87 7.80 17.39
C GLY A 213 13.94 8.14 15.90
N VAL A 214 14.80 9.10 15.55
CA VAL A 214 14.87 9.69 14.21
C VAL A 214 15.35 8.68 13.16
N ASP A 215 16.50 8.04 13.36
CA ASP A 215 17.10 7.17 12.33
C ASP A 215 16.21 5.95 11.96
N PRO A 216 15.52 5.27 12.90
CA PRO A 216 14.59 4.22 12.53
C PRO A 216 13.31 4.74 11.85
N ALA A 217 12.83 5.93 12.22
CA ALA A 217 11.64 6.53 11.62
C ALA A 217 11.85 6.92 10.14
N GLU A 218 13.07 7.30 9.75
CA GLU A 218 13.43 7.53 8.34
C GLU A 218 13.33 6.26 7.48
N LYS A 219 13.38 5.07 8.08
CA LYS A 219 13.27 3.80 7.36
C LYS A 219 11.83 3.32 7.16
N ILE A 220 10.86 3.93 7.84
CA ILE A 220 9.43 3.61 7.65
C ILE A 220 9.00 4.10 6.29
N LYS A 221 8.35 3.23 5.51
CA LYS A 221 7.91 3.55 4.15
C LYS A 221 6.53 4.17 4.17
N ILE A 222 6.40 5.34 3.55
CA ILE A 222 5.16 6.12 3.49
C ILE A 222 4.80 6.37 2.02
N LEU A 223 3.67 5.82 1.59
CA LEU A 223 3.12 5.92 0.25
C LEU A 223 2.14 7.07 0.14
N TYR A 224 2.15 7.76 -0.99
CA TYR A 224 1.07 8.67 -1.35
C TYR A 224 -0.12 7.89 -1.93
N GLY A 225 -1.28 7.94 -1.27
CA GLY A 225 -2.52 7.26 -1.65
C GLY A 225 -3.54 8.14 -2.38
N GLY A 226 -3.12 9.32 -2.86
CA GLY A 226 -3.98 10.19 -3.66
C GLY A 226 -4.06 9.81 -5.14
N SER A 227 -4.59 10.72 -5.96
CA SER A 227 -4.78 10.48 -7.40
C SER A 227 -3.45 10.53 -8.17
N VAL A 228 -2.86 9.35 -8.41
CA VAL A 228 -1.63 9.18 -9.19
C VAL A 228 -1.93 8.68 -10.61
N LYS A 229 -1.23 9.26 -11.59
CA LYS A 229 -1.18 8.90 -13.01
C LYS A 229 0.26 9.02 -13.51
N SER A 230 0.56 8.43 -14.65
CA SER A 230 1.88 8.54 -15.29
C SER A 230 2.25 10.00 -15.63
N SER A 231 1.25 10.87 -15.80
CA SER A 231 1.46 12.30 -16.05
C SER A 231 1.88 13.10 -14.82
N ASN A 232 1.68 12.60 -13.61
CA ASN A 232 1.93 13.35 -12.37
C ASN A 232 2.70 12.57 -11.29
N VAL A 233 3.08 11.31 -11.51
CA VAL A 233 3.76 10.54 -10.47
C VAL A 233 5.12 11.13 -10.08
N GLU A 234 5.86 11.66 -11.06
CA GLU A 234 7.22 12.19 -10.87
C GLU A 234 7.25 13.35 -9.86
N GLN A 235 6.26 14.26 -9.89
CA GLN A 235 6.21 15.39 -8.95
C GLN A 235 6.02 14.98 -7.49
N TYR A 236 5.30 13.88 -7.21
CA TYR A 236 5.17 13.34 -5.85
C TYR A 236 6.44 12.61 -5.45
N PHE A 237 7.01 11.83 -6.36
CA PHE A 237 8.26 11.12 -6.14
C PHE A 237 9.46 12.04 -5.99
N LEU A 238 9.37 13.33 -6.38
CA LEU A 238 10.39 14.34 -6.09
C LEU A 238 10.32 14.90 -4.67
N GLN A 239 9.18 14.76 -3.99
CA GLN A 239 9.01 15.30 -2.63
C GLN A 239 9.85 14.51 -1.62
N PRO A 240 10.40 15.18 -0.59
CA PRO A 240 11.03 14.51 0.55
C PRO A 240 10.05 13.60 1.31
N GLY A 241 10.51 12.40 1.68
CA GLY A 241 9.74 11.47 2.51
C GLY A 241 8.56 10.77 1.82
N VAL A 242 8.38 10.93 0.51
CA VAL A 242 7.48 10.12 -0.32
C VAL A 242 8.26 8.91 -0.83
N ASP A 243 7.94 7.73 -0.29
CA ASP A 243 8.63 6.47 -0.58
C ASP A 243 7.91 5.63 -1.66
N GLY A 244 6.74 6.08 -2.09
CA GLY A 244 5.94 5.33 -3.04
C GLY A 244 4.53 5.87 -3.31
N ALA A 245 3.73 5.07 -3.99
CA ALA A 245 2.33 5.36 -4.27
C ALA A 245 1.40 4.13 -4.11
N LEU A 246 0.21 4.39 -3.56
CA LEU A 246 -0.94 3.47 -3.58
C LEU A 246 -1.93 3.96 -4.65
N VAL A 247 -1.86 3.36 -5.83
CA VAL A 247 -2.51 3.79 -7.05
C VAL A 247 -3.90 3.16 -7.19
N GLY A 248 -4.95 3.97 -7.25
CA GLY A 248 -6.32 3.52 -7.51
C GLY A 248 -6.59 3.25 -8.98
N GLY A 249 -7.52 3.97 -9.59
CA GLY A 249 -8.06 3.67 -10.93
C GLY A 249 -7.03 3.60 -12.07
N ALA A 250 -5.90 4.31 -11.98
CA ALA A 250 -4.83 4.22 -12.99
C ALA A 250 -4.15 2.83 -13.01
N SER A 251 -4.27 2.04 -11.93
CA SER A 251 -3.75 0.67 -11.86
C SER A 251 -4.58 -0.34 -12.67
N LEU A 252 -5.81 0.01 -13.07
CA LEU A 252 -6.72 -0.83 -13.85
C LEU A 252 -6.36 -0.89 -15.36
N ASN A 253 -5.36 -0.12 -15.79
CA ASN A 253 -4.84 -0.20 -17.15
C ASN A 253 -3.36 -0.61 -17.08
N ALA A 254 -3.02 -1.77 -17.65
CA ALA A 254 -1.67 -2.34 -17.53
C ALA A 254 -0.60 -1.41 -18.13
N SER A 255 -0.89 -0.78 -19.28
CA SER A 255 0.00 0.20 -19.91
C SER A 255 0.27 1.42 -19.03
N GLU A 256 -0.79 1.99 -18.44
CA GLU A 256 -0.69 3.14 -17.55
C GLU A 256 0.05 2.78 -16.26
N PHE A 257 -0.27 1.64 -15.65
CA PHE A 257 0.40 1.18 -14.45
C PHE A 257 1.89 0.93 -14.69
N CYS A 258 2.27 0.29 -15.81
CA CYS A 258 3.67 0.11 -16.19
C CYS A 258 4.40 1.45 -16.39
N LYS A 259 3.74 2.46 -16.96
CA LYS A 259 4.33 3.81 -17.09
C LYS A 259 4.55 4.46 -15.73
N ILE A 260 3.63 4.27 -14.78
CA ILE A 260 3.77 4.76 -13.41
C ILE A 260 4.98 4.11 -12.75
N ILE A 261 5.09 2.77 -12.81
CA ILE A 261 6.23 2.01 -12.26
C ILE A 261 7.55 2.54 -12.82
N ASP A 262 7.66 2.59 -14.15
CA ASP A 262 8.89 2.96 -14.83
C ASP A 262 9.33 4.40 -14.49
N LYS A 263 8.40 5.36 -14.54
CA LYS A 263 8.68 6.75 -14.15
C LYS A 263 9.08 6.88 -12.69
N SER A 264 8.43 6.16 -11.78
CA SER A 264 8.78 6.16 -10.36
C SER A 264 10.17 5.62 -10.12
N ILE A 265 10.52 4.46 -10.68
CA ILE A 265 11.86 3.86 -10.56
C ILE A 265 12.92 4.84 -11.06
N ARG A 266 12.73 5.41 -12.26
CA ARG A 266 13.65 6.40 -12.82
C ARG A 266 13.76 7.66 -11.97
N THR A 267 12.67 8.15 -11.39
CA THR A 267 12.70 9.36 -10.56
C THR A 267 13.50 9.12 -9.29
N THR A 268 13.28 7.98 -8.63
CA THR A 268 14.02 7.63 -7.40
C THR A 268 15.52 7.48 -7.67
N GLN A 269 15.92 6.85 -8.78
CA GLN A 269 17.33 6.67 -9.15
C GLN A 269 18.06 7.98 -9.47
N ASN A 270 17.34 9.04 -9.80
CA ASN A 270 17.89 10.35 -10.17
C ASN A 270 17.90 11.36 -9.00
N LYS A 271 17.46 10.96 -7.80
CA LYS A 271 17.54 11.75 -6.57
C LYS A 271 18.91 11.59 -5.90
#